data_AF-Q5JZQ9-F1
#
_entry.id   AF-Q5JZQ9-F1
#
_cell.length_a   1.000
_cell.length_b   1.000
_cell.length_c   1.000
_cell.angle_alpha   90.00
_cell.angle_beta   90.00
_cell.angle_gamma   90.00
#
_symmetry.space_group_name_H-M   'P 1'
#
loop_
_entity.id
_entity.type
_entity.pdbx_description
1 polymer ?
#
loop_
_entity_poly.entity_id
_entity_poly.type
_entity_poly.pdbx_seq_one_letter_code
_entity_poly.pdbx_strand_id
1 'polypeptide(L)'
;MAQAGSADPGVGGHWAAGPRCAPWRWALALLWLATAAGGPSRRQWPVPYKRFSFRPEPDPYCQAKYTFCPTGSPIPVMKGDDVIEVFRLQTPVWEFKYGNLLGHLKIMHDAIGFKSTLTGKNYTMEWYELFQLGNCTFPHLRPEMNAPFWCNQGAACFFEGIDDIHWKENGTLVLVATISGNTFNQMAKWVKRDNETGIYYETWTVQASPTKGAETWFESYDCSKFVLRTYKKLAELGAEFKKIETNYTRIFLYSGEPTYLGNETSIFGPTGNKTLALAIKRFYYPFKPHLSTKEFLLSILQIFDAVIIHREFYLFYNFEYWFLPMKFPFIKITYEEIPLPKRNETLSGL
;
A
#
# COMPACT_ATOMS: atom_id res chain seq x y z
N MET A 1 -3.13 59.15 67.98
CA MET A 1 -2.52 59.62 69.24
C MET A 1 -1.27 58.79 69.50
N ALA A 2 -0.17 59.39 69.98
CA ALA A 2 1.09 58.76 70.45
C ALA A 2 1.81 57.79 69.47
N GLN A 3 3.01 58.11 68.96
CA GLN A 3 4.34 57.95 69.60
C GLN A 3 4.70 56.48 69.89
N ALA A 4 5.80 55.85 69.45
CA ALA A 4 7.17 56.21 69.05
C ALA A 4 8.22 55.65 70.05
N GLY A 5 9.35 55.15 69.52
CA GLY A 5 10.53 54.68 70.26
C GLY A 5 10.79 53.17 70.07
N SER A 6 11.82 52.64 69.39
CA SER A 6 13.25 52.96 69.18
C SER A 6 14.21 52.26 70.17
N ALA A 7 14.94 51.26 69.69
CA ALA A 7 16.22 50.79 70.26
C ALA A 7 17.02 49.96 69.23
N ASP A 8 18.14 50.52 68.79
CA ASP A 8 19.30 49.89 68.12
C ASP A 8 20.49 50.11 69.10
N PRO A 9 21.63 49.36 69.13
CA PRO A 9 22.72 49.66 68.18
C PRO A 9 23.85 48.61 67.93
N GLY A 10 24.61 48.79 66.82
CA GLY A 10 26.06 48.51 66.69
C GLY A 10 26.49 47.04 66.40
N VAL A 11 27.66 46.71 65.82
CA VAL A 11 28.88 47.42 65.36
C VAL A 11 29.57 46.53 64.27
N GLY A 12 30.34 46.97 63.27
CA GLY A 12 30.67 48.32 62.77
C GLY A 12 32.09 48.44 62.12
N GLY A 13 32.20 48.34 60.78
CA GLY A 13 33.43 48.62 59.98
C GLY A 13 34.12 47.40 59.32
N HIS A 14 34.92 47.54 58.23
CA HIS A 14 35.21 48.73 57.42
C HIS A 14 36.01 48.42 56.11
N TRP A 15 35.65 49.04 54.97
CA TRP A 15 36.39 49.19 53.68
C TRP A 15 36.83 47.91 52.91
N ALA A 16 37.06 47.86 51.58
CA ALA A 16 36.57 48.52 50.35
C ALA A 16 37.19 47.72 49.15
N ALA A 17 36.86 47.83 47.84
CA ALA A 17 35.91 48.59 47.03
C ALA A 17 35.62 47.84 45.70
N GLY A 18 34.69 48.33 44.86
CA GLY A 18 34.66 48.04 43.40
C GLY A 18 33.56 47.09 42.88
N PRO A 19 32.74 47.47 41.87
CA PRO A 19 31.48 46.75 41.57
C PRO A 19 31.43 46.04 40.20
N ARG A 20 30.55 45.03 40.06
CA ARG A 20 29.50 44.95 39.00
C ARG A 20 28.68 43.64 38.98
N CYS A 21 27.38 43.82 38.69
CA CYS A 21 26.45 42.90 38.00
C CYS A 21 25.91 41.61 38.69
N ALA A 22 24.63 41.73 39.09
CA ALA A 22 23.50 40.85 38.74
C ALA A 22 23.37 39.45 39.40
N PRO A 23 22.30 39.23 40.22
CA PRO A 23 21.92 37.90 40.71
C PRO A 23 20.92 37.23 39.76
N TRP A 24 21.22 36.02 39.27
CA TRP A 24 20.24 35.20 38.55
C TRP A 24 20.05 33.81 39.17
N ARG A 25 19.01 33.75 40.02
CA ARG A 25 18.02 32.66 40.18
C ARG A 25 18.54 31.22 40.09
N TRP A 26 18.45 30.50 41.22
CA TRP A 26 17.37 29.52 41.55
C TRP A 26 16.52 28.87 40.43
N ALA A 27 17.03 28.71 39.20
CA ALA A 27 16.31 28.21 38.03
C ALA A 27 16.78 26.82 37.55
N LEU A 28 17.76 26.23 38.22
CA LEU A 28 18.38 24.95 37.82
C LEU A 28 17.80 23.71 38.53
N ALA A 29 16.96 23.88 39.56
CA ALA A 29 16.39 22.77 40.34
C ALA A 29 15.02 22.26 39.85
N LEU A 30 14.37 22.97 38.92
CA LEU A 30 13.07 22.58 38.35
C LEU A 30 13.18 21.96 36.93
N LEU A 31 14.40 21.75 36.42
CA LEU A 31 14.63 21.21 35.08
C LEU A 31 14.56 19.67 34.97
N TRP A 32 14.18 18.98 36.04
CA TRP A 32 14.20 17.50 36.15
C TRP A 32 12.83 16.82 36.05
N LEU A 33 11.76 17.56 35.69
CA LEU A 33 10.38 17.06 35.64
C LEU A 33 9.68 17.26 34.28
N ALA A 34 10.43 17.55 33.21
CA ALA A 34 9.88 17.88 31.88
C ALA A 34 10.29 16.90 30.75
N THR A 35 11.04 15.84 31.04
CA THR A 35 11.53 14.87 30.04
C THR A 35 10.80 13.53 30.10
N ALA A 36 9.46 13.58 30.03
CA ALA A 36 8.59 12.43 29.77
C ALA A 36 7.59 12.70 28.63
N ALA A 37 7.95 13.61 27.70
CA ALA A 37 7.30 13.67 26.40
C ALA A 37 7.67 12.41 25.61
N GLY A 38 6.67 11.65 25.18
CA GLY A 38 6.87 10.31 24.61
C GLY A 38 7.87 10.32 23.45
N GLY A 39 8.97 9.59 23.61
CA GLY A 39 9.82 9.22 22.49
C GLY A 39 8.99 8.47 21.44
N PRO A 40 9.36 8.52 20.15
CA PRO A 40 8.59 7.89 19.09
C PRO A 40 8.46 6.40 19.41
N SER A 41 7.24 5.94 19.65
CA SER A 41 6.92 4.52 19.74
C SER A 41 7.49 3.86 18.48
N ARG A 42 8.48 2.97 18.64
CA ARG A 42 9.17 2.30 17.51
C ARG A 42 8.11 1.82 16.52
N ARG A 43 8.09 2.44 15.33
CA ARG A 43 7.17 2.03 14.28
C ARG A 43 7.55 0.61 13.88
N GLN A 44 6.56 -0.26 13.84
CA GLN A 44 6.74 -1.60 13.33
C GLN A 44 6.66 -1.54 11.80
N TRP A 45 7.72 -2.00 11.15
CA TRP A 45 7.78 -2.14 9.70
C TRP A 45 7.45 -3.59 9.30
N PRO A 46 6.77 -3.84 8.17
CA PRO A 46 6.12 -2.86 7.28
C PRO A 46 4.89 -2.21 7.94
N VAL A 47 4.48 -1.04 7.43
CA VAL A 47 3.20 -0.43 7.81
C VAL A 47 2.06 -1.34 7.34
N PRO A 48 1.19 -1.83 8.25
CA PRO A 48 0.13 -2.75 7.87
C PRO A 48 -0.90 -2.05 6.98
N TYR A 49 -1.40 -2.78 5.98
CA TYR A 49 -2.51 -2.32 5.14
C TYR A 49 -3.78 -2.13 5.97
N LYS A 50 -4.36 -0.93 5.92
CA LYS A 50 -5.55 -0.54 6.66
C LYS A 50 -6.81 -1.05 5.97
N ARG A 51 -7.53 -1.93 6.68
CA ARG A 51 -8.86 -2.41 6.28
C ARG A 51 -9.97 -1.49 6.78
N PHE A 52 -11.08 -1.53 6.07
CA PHE A 52 -12.28 -0.75 6.33
C PHE A 52 -13.43 -1.66 6.80
N SER A 53 -14.46 -1.07 7.41
CA SER A 53 -15.66 -1.79 7.85
C SER A 53 -16.65 -2.08 6.71
N PHE A 54 -16.57 -1.31 5.62
CA PHE A 54 -17.36 -1.48 4.40
C PHE A 54 -16.64 -0.88 3.19
N ARG A 55 -17.06 -1.27 1.98
CA ARG A 55 -16.67 -0.62 0.72
C ARG A 55 -17.64 0.53 0.41
N PRO A 56 -17.17 1.77 0.24
CA PRO A 56 -18.02 2.86 -0.24
C PRO A 56 -18.31 2.69 -1.74
N GLU A 57 -19.48 3.13 -2.18
CA GLU A 57 -19.79 3.28 -3.62
C GLU A 57 -18.74 4.21 -4.28
N PRO A 58 -18.31 3.93 -5.51
CA PRO A 58 -17.38 4.80 -6.21
C PRO A 58 -17.97 6.19 -6.50
N ASP A 59 -17.14 7.22 -6.43
CA ASP A 59 -17.52 8.59 -6.79
C ASP A 59 -17.86 8.68 -8.30
N PRO A 60 -18.92 9.39 -8.72
CA PRO A 60 -19.29 9.54 -10.13
C PRO A 60 -18.22 10.12 -11.06
N TYR A 61 -17.18 10.78 -10.52
CA TYR A 61 -15.99 11.20 -11.26
C TYR A 61 -15.16 10.00 -11.75
N CYS A 62 -15.13 8.91 -10.97
CA CYS A 62 -14.38 7.71 -11.31
C CYS A 62 -15.13 6.88 -12.36
N GLN A 63 -14.77 7.06 -13.63
CA GLN A 63 -15.36 6.35 -14.76
C GLN A 63 -14.32 5.46 -15.44
N ALA A 64 -14.61 4.17 -15.57
CA ALA A 64 -13.72 3.20 -16.20
C ALA A 64 -13.94 3.21 -17.73
N LYS A 65 -12.86 3.19 -18.52
CA LYS A 65 -12.97 3.05 -19.98
C LYS A 65 -13.45 1.65 -20.39
N TYR A 66 -13.06 0.64 -19.60
CA TYR A 66 -13.52 -0.74 -19.71
C TYR A 66 -14.18 -1.10 -18.39
N THR A 67 -15.39 -1.63 -18.45
CA THR A 67 -16.19 -2.01 -17.27
C THR A 67 -15.45 -3.02 -16.41
N PHE A 68 -15.39 -2.77 -15.10
CA PHE A 68 -14.89 -3.75 -14.13
C PHE A 68 -15.79 -4.99 -14.09
N CYS A 69 -15.19 -6.18 -14.14
CA CYS A 69 -15.88 -7.48 -14.01
C CYS A 69 -17.13 -7.64 -14.91
N PRO A 70 -17.01 -7.48 -16.25
CA PRO A 70 -18.16 -7.36 -17.16
C PRO A 70 -19.01 -8.64 -17.26
N THR A 71 -18.43 -9.80 -16.97
CA THR A 71 -19.07 -11.13 -16.94
C THR A 71 -19.25 -11.65 -15.52
N GLY A 72 -19.12 -10.79 -14.51
CA GLY A 72 -19.14 -11.16 -13.10
C GLY A 72 -20.42 -11.88 -12.67
N SER A 73 -20.27 -13.00 -11.98
CA SER A 73 -21.37 -13.81 -11.44
C SER A 73 -21.22 -14.05 -9.94
N PRO A 74 -22.34 -14.27 -9.20
CA PRO A 74 -22.27 -14.63 -7.79
C PRO A 74 -21.50 -15.95 -7.59
N ILE A 75 -20.61 -16.00 -6.60
CA ILE A 75 -19.88 -17.22 -6.26
C ILE A 75 -20.89 -18.32 -5.86
N PRO A 76 -20.95 -19.47 -6.57
CA PRO A 76 -21.93 -20.52 -6.31
C PRO A 76 -21.59 -21.30 -5.04
N VAL A 77 -22.59 -21.99 -4.49
CA VAL A 77 -22.39 -22.93 -3.38
C VAL A 77 -22.16 -24.32 -3.95
N MET A 78 -20.97 -24.88 -3.71
CA MET A 78 -20.61 -26.24 -4.14
C MET A 78 -21.18 -27.28 -3.18
N LYS A 79 -21.40 -28.53 -3.65
CA LYS A 79 -21.73 -29.64 -2.73
C LYS A 79 -20.51 -29.95 -1.85
N GLY A 80 -20.75 -30.33 -0.59
CA GLY A 80 -19.68 -30.51 0.39
C GLY A 80 -18.65 -31.58 0.02
N ASP A 81 -19.11 -32.61 -0.70
CA ASP A 81 -18.39 -33.78 -1.20
C ASP A 81 -17.82 -33.61 -2.63
N ASP A 82 -18.07 -32.47 -3.30
CA ASP A 82 -17.49 -32.19 -4.61
C ASP A 82 -15.96 -32.02 -4.50
N VAL A 83 -15.26 -32.44 -5.56
CA VAL A 83 -13.82 -32.26 -5.71
C VAL A 83 -13.59 -31.08 -6.64
N ILE A 84 -12.96 -30.03 -6.11
CA ILE A 84 -12.66 -28.80 -6.85
C ILE A 84 -11.16 -28.76 -7.16
N GLU A 85 -10.83 -28.79 -8.45
CA GLU A 85 -9.48 -28.54 -8.95
C GLU A 85 -9.17 -27.04 -8.84
N VAL A 86 -8.01 -26.67 -8.28
CA VAL A 86 -7.57 -25.28 -8.10
C VAL A 86 -6.36 -25.01 -8.98
N PHE A 87 -6.47 -24.04 -9.88
CA PHE A 87 -5.44 -23.67 -10.85
C PHE A 87 -4.82 -22.33 -10.51
N ARG A 88 -3.50 -22.21 -10.67
CA ARG A 88 -2.83 -20.93 -10.83
C ARG A 88 -3.02 -20.48 -12.28
N LEU A 89 -3.51 -19.26 -12.43
CA LEU A 89 -3.69 -18.57 -13.71
C LEU A 89 -2.79 -17.34 -13.71
N GLN A 90 -2.02 -17.15 -14.77
CA GLN A 90 -1.14 -15.99 -14.92
C GLN A 90 -0.98 -15.65 -16.40
N THR A 91 -0.93 -14.36 -16.76
CA THR A 91 -0.80 -13.90 -18.15
C THR A 91 -0.19 -12.48 -18.20
N PRO A 92 0.45 -12.02 -19.29
CA PRO A 92 0.99 -10.66 -19.36
C PRO A 92 -0.06 -9.56 -19.25
N VAL A 93 0.22 -8.51 -18.48
CA VAL A 93 -0.66 -7.34 -18.33
C VAL A 93 -0.83 -6.64 -19.68
N TRP A 94 -2.07 -6.25 -19.99
CA TRP A 94 -2.44 -5.50 -21.21
C TRP A 94 -1.98 -6.12 -22.54
N GLU A 95 -1.89 -7.45 -22.61
CA GLU A 95 -1.67 -8.21 -23.85
C GLU A 95 -2.60 -7.73 -24.99
N PHE A 96 -3.89 -7.50 -24.69
CA PHE A 96 -4.89 -6.96 -25.65
C PHE A 96 -4.55 -5.58 -26.24
N LYS A 97 -3.63 -4.81 -25.62
CA LYS A 97 -3.30 -3.42 -26.00
C LYS A 97 -1.87 -3.26 -26.52
N TYR A 98 -0.94 -4.09 -26.04
CA TYR A 98 0.49 -3.99 -26.35
C TYR A 98 1.08 -5.30 -26.92
N GLY A 99 0.24 -6.33 -27.12
CA GLY A 99 0.69 -7.68 -27.44
C GLY A 99 1.68 -8.19 -26.40
N ASN A 100 2.60 -9.04 -26.85
CA ASN A 100 3.54 -9.75 -25.98
C ASN A 100 4.63 -8.83 -25.39
N LEU A 101 4.66 -7.53 -25.72
CA LEU A 101 5.71 -6.59 -25.29
C LEU A 101 5.87 -6.52 -23.76
N LEU A 102 4.77 -6.51 -23.01
CA LEU A 102 4.81 -6.46 -21.54
C LEU A 102 5.10 -7.84 -20.92
N GLY A 103 4.86 -8.93 -21.66
CA GLY A 103 5.36 -10.27 -21.33
C GLY A 103 6.89 -10.35 -21.35
N HIS A 104 7.55 -9.62 -22.27
CA HIS A 104 9.02 -9.51 -22.28
C HIS A 104 9.56 -8.79 -21.03
N LEU A 105 8.78 -7.87 -20.44
CA LEU A 105 9.10 -7.21 -19.17
C LEU A 105 8.65 -8.02 -17.94
N LYS A 106 8.02 -9.17 -18.13
CA LYS A 106 7.44 -10.03 -17.08
C LYS A 106 6.54 -9.26 -16.11
N ILE A 107 5.71 -8.37 -16.65
CA ILE A 107 4.62 -7.73 -15.90
C ILE A 107 3.37 -8.58 -16.10
N MET A 108 3.05 -9.39 -15.10
CA MET A 108 2.03 -10.42 -15.15
C MET A 108 0.81 -10.03 -14.31
N HIS A 109 -0.37 -10.42 -14.79
CA HIS A 109 -1.63 -10.44 -14.04
C HIS A 109 -1.83 -11.84 -13.47
N ASP A 110 -2.27 -11.92 -12.20
CA ASP A 110 -2.41 -13.16 -11.44
C ASP A 110 -3.88 -13.42 -11.06
N ALA A 111 -4.32 -14.66 -11.27
CA ALA A 111 -5.68 -15.12 -11.00
C ALA A 111 -5.70 -16.58 -10.47
N ILE A 112 -6.88 -17.02 -10.02
CA ILE A 112 -7.13 -18.40 -9.57
C ILE A 112 -8.27 -19.00 -10.37
N GLY A 113 -8.02 -20.17 -10.96
CA GLY A 113 -9.04 -20.98 -11.60
C GLY A 113 -9.61 -22.03 -10.64
N PHE A 114 -10.89 -22.32 -10.76
CA PHE A 114 -11.56 -23.40 -10.06
C PHE A 114 -12.32 -24.27 -11.05
N LYS A 115 -12.32 -25.59 -10.89
CA LYS A 115 -13.17 -26.50 -11.70
C LYS A 115 -13.80 -27.57 -10.82
N SER A 116 -15.12 -27.68 -10.88
CA SER A 116 -15.90 -28.68 -10.16
C SER A 116 -15.92 -29.98 -10.96
N THR A 117 -15.53 -31.09 -10.34
CA THR A 117 -15.63 -32.41 -10.98
C THR A 117 -17.08 -32.87 -11.12
N LEU A 118 -17.95 -32.51 -10.17
CA LEU A 118 -19.35 -32.93 -10.18
C LEU A 118 -20.18 -32.23 -11.25
N THR A 119 -19.92 -30.94 -11.50
CA THR A 119 -20.70 -30.13 -12.46
C THR A 119 -20.00 -29.94 -13.80
N GLY A 120 -18.70 -30.24 -13.89
CA GLY A 120 -17.86 -29.98 -15.06
C GLY A 120 -17.54 -28.49 -15.29
N LYS A 121 -18.27 -27.56 -14.65
CA LYS A 121 -18.08 -26.11 -14.76
C LYS A 121 -16.74 -25.68 -14.17
N ASN A 122 -16.12 -24.71 -14.82
CA ASN A 122 -14.96 -23.99 -14.31
C ASN A 122 -15.27 -22.49 -14.14
N TYR A 123 -14.44 -21.83 -13.35
CA TYR A 123 -14.62 -20.44 -12.92
C TYR A 123 -13.25 -19.78 -12.78
N THR A 124 -13.20 -18.48 -13.06
CA THR A 124 -12.01 -17.65 -12.84
C THR A 124 -12.30 -16.66 -11.71
N MET A 125 -11.33 -16.47 -10.82
CA MET A 125 -11.38 -15.52 -9.73
C MET A 125 -10.13 -14.64 -9.71
N GLU A 126 -10.35 -13.33 -9.72
CA GLU A 126 -9.32 -12.32 -9.85
C GLU A 126 -9.53 -11.21 -8.82
N TRP A 127 -8.57 -10.31 -8.67
CA TRP A 127 -8.73 -9.08 -7.91
C TRP A 127 -7.92 -7.97 -8.58
N TYR A 128 -8.58 -6.91 -9.03
CA TYR A 128 -7.93 -5.86 -9.82
C TYR A 128 -8.66 -4.51 -9.68
N GLU A 129 -8.15 -3.50 -10.38
CA GLU A 129 -8.59 -2.11 -10.32
C GLU A 129 -9.96 -1.92 -10.97
N LEU A 130 -10.87 -1.23 -10.28
CA LEU A 130 -12.15 -0.80 -10.90
C LEU A 130 -11.90 0.17 -12.07
N PHE A 131 -10.82 0.95 -11.99
CA PHE A 131 -10.54 2.08 -12.88
C PHE A 131 -9.19 1.98 -13.58
N GLN A 132 -8.62 0.77 -13.70
CA GLN A 132 -7.29 0.49 -14.27
C GLN A 132 -6.09 1.07 -13.46
N LEU A 133 -4.92 0.41 -13.59
CA LEU A 133 -3.68 0.67 -12.82
C LEU A 133 -3.29 2.14 -12.63
N GLY A 134 -3.40 2.96 -13.69
CA GLY A 134 -3.01 4.37 -13.64
C GLY A 134 -3.76 5.17 -12.58
N ASN A 135 -5.08 4.94 -12.46
CA ASN A 135 -5.96 5.60 -11.51
C ASN A 135 -5.78 5.10 -10.06
N CYS A 136 -5.19 3.91 -9.90
CA CYS A 136 -4.79 3.38 -8.59
C CYS A 136 -3.40 3.82 -8.16
N THR A 137 -2.51 4.13 -9.12
CA THR A 137 -1.10 4.47 -8.85
C THR A 137 -0.89 5.97 -8.66
N PHE A 138 -1.65 6.83 -9.35
CA PHE A 138 -1.51 8.29 -9.28
C PHE A 138 -2.88 9.00 -9.23
N PRO A 139 -2.98 10.14 -8.52
CA PRO A 139 -4.24 10.85 -8.34
C PRO A 139 -4.58 11.82 -9.48
N HIS A 140 -5.84 12.20 -9.52
CA HIS A 140 -6.35 13.29 -10.35
C HIS A 140 -6.20 14.64 -9.63
N LEU A 141 -5.73 15.65 -10.34
CA LEU A 141 -5.63 17.02 -9.82
C LEU A 141 -6.82 17.85 -10.31
N ARG A 142 -7.92 17.79 -9.53
CA ARG A 142 -9.16 18.52 -9.78
C ARG A 142 -9.04 19.98 -9.32
N PRO A 143 -9.31 20.99 -10.16
CA PRO A 143 -9.11 22.42 -9.82
C PRO A 143 -10.01 22.91 -8.68
N GLU A 144 -11.18 22.29 -8.50
CA GLU A 144 -12.14 22.57 -7.43
C GLU A 144 -11.78 21.91 -6.09
N MET A 145 -10.74 21.06 -6.04
CA MET A 145 -10.33 20.33 -4.84
C MET A 145 -8.93 20.74 -4.33
N ASN A 146 -8.83 20.98 -3.02
CA ASN A 146 -7.55 21.25 -2.39
C ASN A 146 -6.64 20.01 -2.35
N ALA A 147 -7.20 18.81 -2.22
CA ALA A 147 -6.48 17.54 -2.24
C ALA A 147 -6.41 16.90 -3.64
N PRO A 148 -5.37 16.11 -3.95
CA PRO A 148 -5.37 15.16 -5.07
C PRO A 148 -6.45 14.08 -4.85
N PHE A 149 -7.25 13.81 -5.88
CA PHE A 149 -8.39 12.90 -5.81
C PHE A 149 -8.06 11.51 -6.36
N TRP A 150 -8.40 10.45 -5.62
CA TRP A 150 -8.00 9.08 -5.96
C TRP A 150 -9.19 8.23 -6.44
N CYS A 151 -9.02 7.58 -7.59
CA CYS A 151 -9.92 6.55 -8.10
C CYS A 151 -9.26 5.17 -7.95
N ASN A 152 -8.79 4.87 -6.73
CA ASN A 152 -7.91 3.73 -6.45
C ASN A 152 -8.60 2.48 -5.90
N GLN A 153 -9.92 2.35 -6.09
CA GLN A 153 -10.62 1.13 -5.65
C GLN A 153 -10.18 -0.09 -6.47
N GLY A 154 -9.89 -1.19 -5.76
CA GLY A 154 -9.72 -2.52 -6.33
C GLY A 154 -10.66 -3.52 -5.64
N ALA A 155 -11.12 -4.54 -6.36
CA ALA A 155 -12.10 -5.51 -5.87
C ALA A 155 -11.92 -6.90 -6.48
N ALA A 156 -12.50 -7.90 -5.82
CA ALA A 156 -12.57 -9.26 -6.33
C ALA A 156 -13.58 -9.36 -7.48
N CYS A 157 -13.22 -10.09 -8.54
CA CYS A 157 -14.08 -10.48 -9.64
C CYS A 157 -14.16 -12.01 -9.70
N PHE A 158 -15.35 -12.56 -9.94
CA PHE A 158 -15.57 -14.00 -10.10
C PHE A 158 -16.53 -14.21 -11.27
N PHE A 159 -16.23 -15.14 -12.17
CA PHE A 159 -17.06 -15.44 -13.33
C PHE A 159 -16.95 -16.90 -13.77
N GLU A 160 -17.93 -17.38 -14.53
CA GLU A 160 -17.91 -18.73 -15.13
C GLU A 160 -17.02 -18.75 -16.37
N GLY A 161 -16.26 -19.84 -16.54
CA GLY A 161 -15.26 -20.00 -17.60
C GLY A 161 -13.82 -19.82 -17.10
N ILE A 162 -12.91 -20.60 -17.69
CA ILE A 162 -11.46 -20.31 -17.73
C ILE A 162 -11.11 -20.22 -19.22
N ASP A 163 -10.55 -19.08 -19.65
CA ASP A 163 -10.07 -18.91 -21.02
C ASP A 163 -8.69 -19.56 -21.18
N ASP A 164 -8.72 -20.84 -21.56
CA ASP A 164 -7.52 -21.64 -21.77
C ASP A 164 -6.50 -21.01 -22.73
N ILE A 165 -6.93 -20.20 -23.71
CA ILE A 165 -6.00 -19.55 -24.65
C ILE A 165 -5.30 -18.39 -23.94
N HIS A 166 -6.07 -17.47 -23.35
CA HIS A 166 -5.55 -16.29 -22.64
C HIS A 166 -4.54 -16.64 -21.53
N TRP A 167 -4.75 -17.76 -20.82
CA TRP A 167 -3.85 -18.19 -19.74
C TRP A 167 -2.70 -19.09 -20.19
N LYS A 168 -2.74 -19.71 -21.38
CA LYS A 168 -1.67 -20.63 -21.85
C LYS A 168 -0.77 -20.04 -22.92
N GLU A 169 -1.24 -19.11 -23.76
CA GLU A 169 -0.48 -18.67 -24.94
C GLU A 169 0.84 -17.97 -24.56
N ASN A 170 0.78 -17.00 -23.64
CA ASN A 170 1.95 -16.28 -23.14
C ASN A 170 2.08 -16.33 -21.59
N GLY A 171 1.37 -17.25 -20.95
CA GLY A 171 1.08 -17.24 -19.52
C GLY A 171 1.42 -18.54 -18.77
N THR A 172 0.61 -18.87 -17.76
CA THR A 172 0.63 -20.14 -17.04
C THR A 172 -0.78 -20.52 -16.59
N LEU A 173 -1.22 -21.72 -16.98
CA LEU A 173 -2.39 -22.40 -16.44
C LEU A 173 -1.91 -23.74 -15.86
N VAL A 174 -1.87 -23.88 -14.53
CA VAL A 174 -1.36 -25.09 -13.87
C VAL A 174 -2.16 -25.47 -12.62
N LEU A 175 -2.49 -26.75 -12.47
CA LEU A 175 -3.18 -27.30 -11.30
C LEU A 175 -2.26 -27.25 -10.07
N VAL A 176 -2.61 -26.44 -9.07
CA VAL A 176 -1.81 -26.23 -7.85
C VAL A 176 -2.36 -26.94 -6.61
N ALA A 177 -3.66 -27.20 -6.53
CA ALA A 177 -4.26 -27.94 -5.42
C ALA A 177 -5.58 -28.62 -5.83
N THR A 178 -6.08 -29.47 -4.94
CA THR A 178 -7.43 -30.05 -5.02
C THR A 178 -8.09 -29.90 -3.66
N ILE A 179 -9.32 -29.38 -3.61
CA ILE A 179 -10.04 -29.06 -2.37
C ILE A 179 -11.46 -29.63 -2.38
N SER A 180 -12.06 -29.79 -1.21
CA SER A 180 -13.49 -30.12 -1.11
C SER A 180 -14.37 -28.91 -1.47
N GLY A 181 -15.60 -29.15 -1.94
CA GLY A 181 -16.59 -28.08 -2.09
C GLY A 181 -16.93 -27.38 -0.76
N ASN A 182 -16.81 -28.06 0.38
CA ASN A 182 -16.91 -27.42 1.70
C ASN A 182 -15.76 -26.42 1.95
N THR A 183 -14.53 -26.75 1.55
CA THR A 183 -13.37 -25.85 1.61
C THR A 183 -13.59 -24.63 0.69
N PHE A 184 -14.10 -24.85 -0.52
CA PHE A 184 -14.45 -23.78 -1.46
C PHE A 184 -15.52 -22.84 -0.87
N ASN A 185 -16.60 -23.38 -0.28
CA ASN A 185 -17.67 -22.59 0.33
C ASN A 185 -17.19 -21.74 1.53
N GLN A 186 -16.20 -22.23 2.28
CA GLN A 186 -15.57 -21.46 3.37
C GLN A 186 -14.65 -20.36 2.83
N MET A 187 -13.89 -20.65 1.77
CA MET A 187 -13.08 -19.67 1.05
C MET A 187 -13.95 -18.56 0.45
N ALA A 188 -15.08 -18.88 -0.18
CA ALA A 188 -16.03 -17.91 -0.75
C ALA A 188 -16.56 -16.91 0.31
N LYS A 189 -16.89 -17.40 1.52
CA LYS A 189 -17.29 -16.54 2.67
C LYS A 189 -16.16 -15.61 3.11
N TRP A 190 -14.91 -16.06 3.04
CA TRP A 190 -13.74 -15.22 3.31
C TRP A 190 -13.51 -14.20 2.19
N VAL A 191 -13.60 -14.58 0.90
CA VAL A 191 -13.46 -13.66 -0.24
C VAL A 191 -14.46 -12.52 -0.16
N LYS A 192 -15.74 -12.79 0.19
CA LYS A 192 -16.73 -11.74 0.42
C LYS A 192 -16.24 -10.71 1.45
N ARG A 193 -15.74 -11.18 2.60
CA ARG A 193 -15.18 -10.31 3.66
C ARG A 193 -13.90 -9.60 3.22
N ASP A 194 -13.01 -10.24 2.46
CA ASP A 194 -11.81 -9.59 1.91
C ASP A 194 -12.21 -8.44 0.97
N ASN A 195 -13.23 -8.67 0.12
CA ASN A 195 -13.73 -7.71 -0.85
C ASN A 195 -14.49 -6.51 -0.23
N GLU A 196 -15.12 -6.71 0.92
CA GLU A 196 -15.81 -5.66 1.70
C GLU A 196 -14.85 -4.82 2.56
N THR A 197 -13.64 -5.33 2.86
CA THR A 197 -12.73 -4.70 3.85
C THR A 197 -11.38 -4.25 3.27
N GLY A 198 -10.90 -4.89 2.20
CA GLY A 198 -9.70 -4.51 1.44
C GLY A 198 -10.11 -3.78 0.16
N ILE A 199 -10.31 -2.47 0.28
CA ILE A 199 -11.11 -1.70 -0.69
C ILE A 199 -10.29 -0.97 -1.76
N TYR A 200 -9.01 -0.69 -1.49
CA TYR A 200 -8.13 0.08 -2.38
C TYR A 200 -6.95 -0.76 -2.87
N TYR A 201 -6.58 -0.55 -4.13
CA TYR A 201 -5.42 -1.13 -4.79
C TYR A 201 -4.18 -0.31 -4.46
N GLU A 202 -3.06 -0.98 -4.18
CA GLU A 202 -1.74 -0.35 -4.02
C GLU A 202 -0.73 -1.05 -4.92
N THR A 203 -0.06 -0.28 -5.76
CA THR A 203 0.90 -0.74 -6.76
C THR A 203 2.29 -1.00 -6.18
N TRP A 204 2.72 -0.18 -5.22
CA TRP A 204 4.13 -0.12 -4.82
C TRP A 204 4.43 -1.03 -3.62
N THR A 205 5.35 -1.98 -3.80
CA THR A 205 6.15 -2.45 -2.65
C THR A 205 7.29 -1.45 -2.43
N VAL A 206 7.58 -1.08 -1.18
CA VAL A 206 8.69 -0.16 -0.86
C VAL A 206 9.67 -0.81 0.11
N GLN A 207 10.96 -0.83 -0.23
CA GLN A 207 12.02 -1.50 0.54
C GLN A 207 13.28 -0.65 0.74
N ALA A 208 14.09 -1.01 1.74
CA ALA A 208 15.36 -0.36 2.04
C ALA A 208 16.43 -0.55 0.93
N SER A 209 16.44 -1.70 0.25
CA SER A 209 17.41 -2.09 -0.78
C SER A 209 16.97 -3.37 -1.51
N PRO A 210 17.50 -3.68 -2.72
CA PRO A 210 17.22 -4.93 -3.44
C PRO A 210 17.89 -6.19 -2.84
N THR A 211 18.45 -6.10 -1.64
CA THR A 211 19.20 -7.19 -0.99
C THR A 211 18.24 -8.12 -0.25
N LYS A 212 18.48 -9.45 -0.33
CA LYS A 212 17.69 -10.44 0.42
C LYS A 212 17.69 -10.11 1.91
N GLY A 213 16.49 -10.04 2.51
CA GLY A 213 16.32 -9.68 3.93
C GLY A 213 16.35 -8.18 4.22
N ALA A 214 16.33 -7.31 3.20
CA ALA A 214 16.13 -5.87 3.40
C ALA A 214 14.80 -5.57 4.09
N GLU A 215 14.80 -4.53 4.92
CA GLU A 215 13.59 -4.05 5.58
C GLU A 215 12.57 -3.57 4.54
N THR A 216 11.31 -3.97 4.74
CA THR A 216 10.19 -3.60 3.88
C THR A 216 9.36 -2.57 4.62
N TRP A 217 9.16 -1.40 4.00
CA TRP A 217 8.42 -0.30 4.58
C TRP A 217 6.91 -0.41 4.31
N PHE A 218 6.56 -0.77 3.07
CA PHE A 218 5.20 -0.93 2.59
C PHE A 218 5.10 -2.16 1.68
N GLU A 219 4.01 -2.89 1.81
CA GLU A 219 3.67 -4.01 0.93
C GLU A 219 2.56 -3.58 -0.03
N SER A 220 2.66 -3.98 -1.30
CA SER A 220 1.61 -3.73 -2.28
C SER A 220 0.30 -4.45 -1.92
N TYR A 221 -0.80 -4.03 -2.53
CA TYR A 221 -2.12 -4.66 -2.39
C TYR A 221 -2.76 -4.77 -3.77
N ASP A 222 -2.35 -5.80 -4.50
CA ASP A 222 -2.59 -6.03 -5.93
C ASP A 222 -3.19 -7.43 -6.19
N CYS A 223 -3.31 -7.82 -7.47
CA CYS A 223 -3.79 -9.14 -7.89
C CYS A 223 -2.95 -10.29 -7.32
N SER A 224 -1.62 -10.22 -7.42
CA SER A 224 -0.70 -11.24 -6.88
C SER A 224 -0.91 -11.44 -5.37
N LYS A 225 -1.11 -10.33 -4.64
CA LYS A 225 -1.35 -10.34 -3.19
C LYS A 225 -2.69 -10.97 -2.84
N PHE A 226 -3.74 -10.76 -3.64
CA PHE A 226 -5.01 -11.46 -3.47
C PHE A 226 -4.89 -12.97 -3.71
N VAL A 227 -4.17 -13.38 -4.75
CA VAL A 227 -3.89 -14.80 -5.04
C VAL A 227 -3.17 -15.45 -3.86
N LEU A 228 -2.10 -14.81 -3.35
CA LEU A 228 -1.35 -15.28 -2.18
C LEU A 228 -2.20 -15.31 -0.90
N ARG A 229 -3.05 -14.30 -0.64
CA ARG A 229 -4.00 -14.31 0.49
C ARG A 229 -4.98 -15.48 0.38
N THR A 230 -5.49 -15.76 -0.82
CA THR A 230 -6.42 -16.86 -1.07
C THR A 230 -5.75 -18.22 -0.88
N TYR A 231 -4.54 -18.42 -1.39
CA TYR A 231 -3.79 -19.66 -1.16
C TYR A 231 -3.46 -19.86 0.32
N LYS A 232 -3.05 -18.80 1.04
CA LYS A 232 -2.87 -18.87 2.50
C LYS A 232 -4.17 -19.29 3.20
N LYS A 233 -5.32 -18.71 2.80
CA LYS A 233 -6.62 -19.07 3.37
C LYS A 233 -7.01 -20.52 3.07
N LEU A 234 -6.72 -21.04 1.87
CA LEU A 234 -6.94 -22.44 1.54
C LEU A 234 -6.05 -23.37 2.37
N ALA A 235 -4.77 -23.03 2.60
CA ALA A 235 -3.88 -23.79 3.48
C ALA A 235 -4.35 -23.79 4.95
N GLU A 236 -4.85 -22.66 5.47
CA GLU A 236 -5.52 -22.58 6.78
C GLU A 236 -6.75 -23.49 6.87
N LEU A 237 -7.46 -23.70 5.75
CA LEU A 237 -8.61 -24.61 5.62
C LEU A 237 -8.21 -26.06 5.28
N GLY A 238 -6.91 -26.39 5.36
CA GLY A 238 -6.39 -27.75 5.17
C GLY A 238 -6.12 -28.17 3.73
N ALA A 239 -6.13 -27.25 2.76
CA ALA A 239 -5.73 -27.55 1.38
C ALA A 239 -4.24 -27.90 1.28
N GLU A 240 -3.92 -28.91 0.47
CA GLU A 240 -2.53 -29.33 0.23
C GLU A 240 -2.12 -28.92 -1.19
N PHE A 241 -1.10 -28.06 -1.26
CA PHE A 241 -0.56 -27.53 -2.51
C PHE A 241 0.53 -28.43 -3.08
N LYS A 242 0.55 -28.55 -4.41
CA LYS A 242 1.62 -29.23 -5.15
C LYS A 242 2.93 -28.43 -5.05
N LYS A 243 4.05 -29.14 -5.05
CA LYS A 243 5.40 -28.54 -5.10
C LYS A 243 5.69 -28.07 -6.53
N ILE A 244 5.34 -26.82 -6.82
CA ILE A 244 5.53 -26.16 -8.12
C ILE A 244 6.10 -24.76 -7.84
N GLU A 245 7.07 -24.32 -8.64
CA GLU A 245 7.60 -22.96 -8.60
C GLU A 245 6.50 -21.95 -8.98
N THR A 246 6.30 -20.93 -8.14
CA THR A 246 5.28 -19.89 -8.38
C THR A 246 5.90 -18.50 -8.24
N ASN A 247 6.06 -17.83 -9.37
CA ASN A 247 6.74 -16.55 -9.46
C ASN A 247 5.74 -15.43 -9.76
N TYR A 248 5.93 -14.29 -9.13
CA TYR A 248 4.98 -13.17 -9.18
C TYR A 248 5.70 -11.89 -9.55
N THR A 249 5.03 -11.03 -10.31
CA THR A 249 5.53 -9.69 -10.61
C THR A 249 5.46 -8.83 -9.36
N ARG A 250 6.54 -8.10 -9.06
CA ARG A 250 6.55 -7.07 -8.03
C ARG A 250 7.18 -5.79 -8.55
N ILE A 251 6.55 -4.66 -8.23
CA ILE A 251 7.04 -3.33 -8.58
C ILE A 251 7.58 -2.69 -7.31
N PHE A 252 8.90 -2.55 -7.24
CA PHE A 252 9.61 -2.02 -6.08
C PHE A 252 9.99 -0.55 -6.27
N LEU A 253 9.73 0.24 -5.23
CA LEU A 253 10.45 1.48 -4.93
C LEU A 253 11.53 1.18 -3.89
N TYR A 254 12.72 1.75 -4.04
CA TYR A 254 13.78 1.67 -3.03
C TYR A 254 14.02 3.03 -2.38
N SER A 255 13.96 3.08 -1.05
CA SER A 255 14.09 4.30 -0.26
C SER A 255 14.80 4.07 1.07
N GLY A 256 15.27 5.14 1.70
CA GLY A 256 15.50 5.15 3.15
C GLY A 256 14.18 5.04 3.92
N GLU A 257 14.26 5.13 5.25
CA GLU A 257 13.09 5.06 6.13
C GLU A 257 12.04 6.14 5.78
N PRO A 258 10.78 5.78 5.52
CA PRO A 258 9.75 6.75 5.12
C PRO A 258 9.35 7.71 6.23
N THR A 259 9.21 8.99 5.88
CA THR A 259 8.70 10.02 6.79
C THR A 259 7.19 10.19 6.61
N TYR A 260 6.43 10.12 7.70
CA TYR A 260 5.00 10.39 7.69
C TYR A 260 4.73 11.89 7.54
N LEU A 261 3.88 12.28 6.60
CA LEU A 261 3.56 13.68 6.32
C LEU A 261 2.20 14.09 6.89
N GLY A 262 1.22 13.18 6.89
CA GLY A 262 -0.14 13.43 7.36
C GLY A 262 -1.21 12.81 6.46
N ASN A 263 -2.46 12.84 6.93
CA ASN A 263 -3.64 12.55 6.13
C ASN A 263 -4.06 13.73 5.24
N GLU A 264 -5.00 13.50 4.33
CA GLU A 264 -5.51 14.49 3.38
C GLU A 264 -5.89 15.83 4.03
N THR A 265 -6.75 15.82 5.06
CA THR A 265 -7.23 17.03 5.73
C THR A 265 -6.11 17.79 6.44
N SER A 266 -5.14 17.06 7.01
CA SER A 266 -3.99 17.68 7.71
C SER A 266 -2.99 18.39 6.80
N ILE A 267 -2.92 18.00 5.51
CA ILE A 267 -2.01 18.59 4.52
C ILE A 267 -2.71 19.63 3.65
N PHE A 268 -3.90 19.31 3.14
CA PHE A 268 -4.62 20.11 2.14
C PHE A 268 -5.79 20.93 2.73
N GLY A 269 -6.13 20.72 4.00
CA GLY A 269 -7.15 21.49 4.71
C GLY A 269 -6.75 22.94 5.02
N PRO A 270 -7.65 23.74 5.60
CA PRO A 270 -7.42 25.17 5.85
C PRO A 270 -6.26 25.46 6.81
N THR A 271 -5.96 24.53 7.72
CA THR A 271 -4.83 24.58 8.67
C THR A 271 -3.60 23.81 8.18
N GLY A 272 -3.62 23.29 6.95
CA GLY A 272 -2.55 22.45 6.40
C GLY A 272 -1.33 23.23 5.91
N ASN A 273 -0.22 22.50 5.72
CA ASN A 273 1.03 23.08 5.23
C ASN A 273 0.95 23.34 3.71
N LYS A 274 0.62 24.59 3.34
CA LYS A 274 0.47 25.04 1.95
C LYS A 274 1.69 24.76 1.06
N THR A 275 2.90 24.86 1.60
CA THR A 275 4.15 24.60 0.85
C THR A 275 4.27 23.11 0.53
N LEU A 276 4.01 22.24 1.50
CA LEU A 276 4.00 20.79 1.33
C LEU A 276 2.88 20.32 0.39
N ALA A 277 1.67 20.86 0.56
CA ALA A 277 0.53 20.60 -0.32
C ALA A 277 0.85 20.96 -1.79
N LEU A 278 1.52 22.09 -2.02
CA LEU A 278 1.96 22.49 -3.36
C LEU A 278 3.08 21.59 -3.90
N ALA A 279 4.02 21.15 -3.06
CA ALA A 279 5.06 20.20 -3.45
C ALA A 279 4.46 18.85 -3.89
N ILE A 280 3.53 18.28 -3.11
CA ILE A 280 2.84 17.03 -3.46
C ILE A 280 2.03 17.18 -4.75
N LYS A 281 1.29 18.29 -4.93
CA LYS A 281 0.57 18.57 -6.18
C LYS A 281 1.52 18.69 -7.39
N ARG A 282 2.66 19.35 -7.23
CA ARG A 282 3.70 19.45 -8.27
C ARG A 282 4.33 18.11 -8.61
N PHE A 283 4.54 17.24 -7.62
CA PHE A 283 5.05 15.89 -7.82
C PHE A 283 4.09 15.01 -8.62
N TYR A 284 2.78 15.07 -8.34
CA TYR A 284 1.80 14.24 -9.07
C TYR A 284 1.41 14.79 -10.46
N TYR A 285 1.53 16.10 -10.69
CA TYR A 285 1.12 16.73 -11.95
C TYR A 285 1.68 16.07 -13.24
N PRO A 286 2.95 15.61 -13.30
CA PRO A 286 3.51 14.95 -14.48
C PRO A 286 2.96 13.54 -14.75
N PHE A 287 2.26 12.91 -13.81
CA PHE A 287 1.75 11.54 -13.98
C PHE A 287 0.33 11.47 -14.58
N LYS A 288 -0.30 12.63 -14.82
CA LYS A 288 -1.60 12.71 -15.51
C LYS A 288 -1.50 12.28 -16.99
N PRO A 289 -2.60 11.84 -17.63
CA PRO A 289 -2.62 11.62 -19.08
C PRO A 289 -2.21 12.87 -19.88
N HIS A 290 -1.35 12.69 -20.88
CA HIS A 290 -0.82 13.79 -21.70
C HIS A 290 -1.66 14.02 -22.96
N LEU A 291 -1.80 15.29 -23.36
CA LEU A 291 -2.49 15.68 -24.59
C LEU A 291 -1.55 15.75 -25.80
N SER A 292 -0.23 15.78 -25.59
CA SER A 292 0.75 15.87 -26.67
C SER A 292 2.08 15.20 -26.32
N THR A 293 2.84 14.79 -27.34
CA THR A 293 4.19 14.22 -27.19
C THR A 293 5.15 15.19 -26.50
N LYS A 294 5.00 16.51 -26.70
CA LYS A 294 5.81 17.53 -26.01
C LYS A 294 5.53 17.55 -24.51
N GLU A 295 4.26 17.46 -24.11
CA GLU A 295 3.87 17.38 -22.69
C GLU A 295 4.36 16.08 -22.05
N PHE A 296 4.27 14.95 -22.76
CA PHE A 296 4.81 13.66 -22.32
C PHE A 296 6.33 13.71 -22.07
N LEU A 297 7.11 14.24 -23.01
CA LEU A 297 8.56 14.38 -22.87
C LEU A 297 8.95 15.30 -21.71
N LEU A 298 8.27 16.44 -21.54
CA LEU A 298 8.47 17.33 -20.40
C LEU A 298 8.12 16.64 -19.07
N SER A 299 7.07 15.81 -19.06
CA SER A 299 6.64 15.08 -17.88
C SER A 299 7.64 13.99 -17.49
N ILE A 300 8.20 13.25 -18.45
CA ILE A 300 9.31 12.31 -18.21
C ILE A 300 10.50 13.01 -17.56
N LEU A 301 10.90 14.18 -18.07
CA LEU A 301 12.00 14.96 -17.50
C LEU A 301 11.71 15.40 -16.07
N GLN A 302 10.48 15.84 -15.77
CA GLN A 302 10.06 16.21 -14.41
C GLN A 302 10.03 15.01 -13.44
N ILE A 303 9.58 13.85 -13.90
CA ILE A 303 9.59 12.61 -13.11
C ILE A 303 11.02 12.16 -12.81
N PHE A 304 11.90 12.20 -13.83
CA PHE A 304 13.31 11.86 -13.66
C PHE A 304 14.02 12.82 -12.71
N ASP A 305 13.78 14.12 -12.85
CA ASP A 305 14.34 15.15 -11.97
C ASP A 305 13.90 14.96 -10.50
N ALA A 306 12.61 14.72 -10.24
CA ALA A 306 12.12 14.46 -8.89
C ALA A 306 12.67 13.14 -8.31
N VAL A 307 12.47 12.02 -9.01
CA VAL A 307 12.70 10.67 -8.46
C VAL A 307 14.19 10.26 -8.47
N ILE A 308 14.98 10.73 -9.44
CA ILE A 308 16.37 10.30 -9.64
C ILE A 308 17.38 11.36 -9.19
N ILE A 309 17.17 12.63 -9.57
CA ILE A 309 18.09 13.73 -9.24
C ILE A 309 17.87 14.21 -7.80
N HIS A 310 16.67 14.66 -7.47
CA HIS A 310 16.31 15.13 -6.13
C HIS A 310 16.02 13.99 -5.14
N ARG A 311 15.76 12.78 -5.65
CA ARG A 311 15.49 11.56 -4.88
C ARG A 311 14.23 11.65 -4.02
N GLU A 312 13.22 12.32 -4.53
CA GLU A 312 11.93 12.53 -3.87
C GLU A 312 10.86 11.62 -4.50
N PHE A 313 10.09 10.95 -3.65
CA PHE A 313 8.84 10.31 -4.06
C PHE A 313 7.78 10.49 -2.96
N TYR A 314 6.57 10.89 -3.35
CA TYR A 314 5.44 10.99 -2.43
C TYR A 314 4.53 9.76 -2.63
N LEU A 315 4.45 8.93 -1.61
CA LEU A 315 3.59 7.75 -1.56
C LEU A 315 2.28 8.11 -0.85
N PHE A 316 1.16 7.56 -1.35
CA PHE A 316 -0.13 7.62 -0.70
C PHE A 316 -0.54 6.21 -0.27
N TYR A 317 -0.52 5.94 1.03
CA TYR A 317 -0.78 4.61 1.60
C TYR A 317 -1.67 4.74 2.83
N ASN A 318 -2.63 3.84 3.04
CA ASN A 318 -3.64 3.91 4.10
C ASN A 318 -4.49 5.21 4.12
N PHE A 319 -4.58 5.91 2.97
CA PHE A 319 -5.16 7.26 2.82
C PHE A 319 -4.35 8.37 3.53
N GLU A 320 -3.04 8.17 3.63
CA GLU A 320 -2.08 9.08 4.24
C GLU A 320 -0.87 9.28 3.32
N TYR A 321 -0.23 10.44 3.40
CA TYR A 321 0.92 10.79 2.59
C TYR A 321 2.24 10.54 3.33
N TRP A 322 3.21 10.00 2.59
CA TRP A 322 4.53 9.64 3.07
C TRP A 322 5.59 10.14 2.10
N PHE A 323 6.69 10.66 2.64
CA PHE A 323 7.88 11.00 1.87
C PHE A 323 8.85 9.82 1.87
N LEU A 324 9.26 9.40 0.68
CA LEU A 324 10.27 8.37 0.47
C LEU A 324 11.59 9.03 0.01
N PRO A 325 12.66 9.01 0.83
CA PRO A 325 13.98 9.44 0.40
C PRO A 325 14.59 8.37 -0.51
N MET A 326 14.46 8.53 -1.82
CA MET A 326 14.73 7.47 -2.80
C MET A 326 16.22 7.08 -2.86
N LYS A 327 16.47 5.80 -3.12
CA LYS A 327 17.82 5.19 -3.20
C LYS A 327 17.92 4.35 -4.48
N PHE A 328 19.10 4.35 -5.11
CA PHE A 328 19.39 3.45 -6.23
C PHE A 328 19.11 1.97 -5.85
N PRO A 329 18.49 1.15 -6.73
CA PRO A 329 18.16 1.40 -8.14
C PRO A 329 16.86 2.19 -8.40
N PHE A 330 16.31 2.86 -7.39
CA PHE A 330 15.11 3.72 -7.42
C PHE A 330 13.81 2.94 -7.66
N ILE A 331 13.65 2.40 -8.87
CA ILE A 331 12.49 1.60 -9.28
C ILE A 331 12.99 0.32 -9.92
N LYS A 332 12.44 -0.83 -9.52
CA LYS A 332 12.75 -2.13 -10.16
C LYS A 332 11.50 -2.98 -10.26
N ILE A 333 11.27 -3.55 -11.43
CA ILE A 333 10.29 -4.62 -11.63
C ILE A 333 11.04 -5.93 -11.50
N THR A 334 10.51 -6.86 -10.71
CA THR A 334 11.05 -8.22 -10.59
C THR A 334 9.96 -9.25 -10.80
N TYR A 335 10.39 -10.48 -11.09
CA TYR A 335 9.54 -11.64 -11.24
C TYR A 335 10.18 -12.76 -10.42
N GLU A 336 9.76 -12.88 -9.17
CA GLU A 336 10.44 -13.62 -8.10
C GLU A 336 9.56 -14.72 -7.53
N GLU A 337 10.18 -15.83 -7.12
CA GLU A 337 9.48 -16.95 -6.48
C GLU A 337 8.90 -16.53 -5.13
N ILE A 338 7.60 -16.80 -4.96
CA ILE A 338 6.91 -16.79 -3.67
C ILE A 338 6.27 -18.18 -3.54
N PRO A 339 6.86 -19.10 -2.74
CA PRO A 339 6.38 -20.48 -2.68
C PRO A 339 4.92 -20.61 -2.23
N LEU A 340 4.24 -21.63 -2.75
CA LEU A 340 2.90 -22.00 -2.28
C LEU A 340 2.93 -22.38 -0.78
N PRO A 341 1.92 -21.98 0.01
CA PRO A 341 1.94 -22.12 1.46
C PRO A 341 1.85 -23.58 1.91
N LYS A 342 2.62 -23.94 2.94
CA LYS A 342 2.53 -25.25 3.57
C LYS A 342 1.49 -25.25 4.69
N ARG A 343 0.78 -26.37 4.84
CA ARG A 343 -0.26 -26.63 5.86
C ARG A 343 0.13 -26.27 7.31
N ASN A 344 1.43 -26.28 7.64
CA ASN A 344 1.93 -26.09 9.01
C ASN A 344 2.49 -24.67 9.28
N GLU A 345 2.75 -23.84 8.25
CA GLU A 345 3.36 -22.51 8.43
C GLU A 345 2.34 -21.43 8.84
N THR A 346 1.05 -21.73 8.74
CA THR A 346 -0.06 -20.82 9.11
C THR A 346 -0.41 -20.83 10.59
N LEU A 347 0.03 -21.83 11.35
CA LEU A 347 -0.21 -21.92 12.81
C LEU A 347 0.84 -21.16 13.65
N SER A 348 2.00 -20.82 13.08
CA SER A 348 3.14 -20.21 13.78
C SER A 348 3.18 -18.67 13.70
N GLY A 349 2.05 -18.01 13.41
CA GLY A 349 1.97 -16.57 13.17
C GLY A 349 0.73 -15.89 13.78
N LEU A 350 0.23 -16.44 14.89
CA LEU A 350 -0.83 -15.89 15.74
C LEU A 350 -0.23 -15.46 17.09
#